data_AF-X0YJX8-F1
#
_entry.id   AF-X0YJX8-F1
#
_cell.length_a   1.000
_cell.length_b   1.000
_cell.length_c   1.000
_cell.angle_alpha   90.00
_cell.angle_beta   90.00
_cell.angle_gamma   90.00
#
_symmetry.space_group_name_H-M   'P 1'
#
loop_
_entity.id
_entity.type
_entity.pdbx_description
1 polymer ?
#
loop_
_entity_poly.entity_id
_entity_poly.type
_entity_poly.pdbx_seq_one_letter_code
_entity_poly.pdbx_strand_id
1 'polypeptide(L)'
;DLLPNNVISDRLTKHMNRYFPVEWTEEEQAFAKSIQKEMGKPEDGMSVDIDPNPRGALMGGSTEVGDVSWSVPTGGMVFAAWPHGVAPHTWGCTACHGMSIGHKAVIQATHVLAASALDLMTEPELLKEARAEFDERTGGKPYKSLNVLDAPPGGMMDDEARHDYECCIHGAMEHFGIKEHVG
;
A
#
# COMPACT_ATOMS: atom_id res chain seq x y z
N ASP A 1 -7.86 -1.06 10.01
CA ASP A 1 -7.71 -1.15 8.54
C ASP A 1 -8.18 0.16 7.92
N LEU A 2 -7.80 0.42 6.67
CA LEU A 2 -8.17 1.61 5.91
C LEU A 2 -9.68 1.67 5.71
N LEU A 3 -10.28 2.82 6.01
CA LEU A 3 -11.69 3.11 5.74
C LEU A 3 -11.81 3.51 4.27
N PRO A 4 -12.46 2.69 3.41
CA PRO A 4 -12.51 2.97 1.99
C PRO A 4 -13.43 4.14 1.68
N ASN A 5 -13.13 4.86 0.59
CA ASN A 5 -14.01 5.86 -0.02
C ASN A 5 -14.17 5.54 -1.51
N ASN A 6 -15.29 4.93 -1.88
CA ASN A 6 -15.54 4.47 -3.24
C ASN A 6 -15.68 5.62 -4.23
N VAL A 7 -16.24 6.76 -3.81
CA VAL A 7 -16.31 7.96 -4.66
C VAL A 7 -14.91 8.42 -5.09
N ILE A 8 -13.96 8.53 -4.15
CA ILE A 8 -12.57 8.89 -4.47
C ILE A 8 -11.88 7.78 -5.27
N SER A 9 -12.06 6.51 -4.89
CA SER A 9 -11.43 5.37 -5.57
C SER A 9 -11.93 5.19 -7.02
N ASP A 10 -13.22 5.42 -7.29
CA ASP A 10 -13.78 5.38 -8.64
C ASP A 10 -13.18 6.54 -9.48
N ARG A 11 -12.94 7.70 -8.86
CA ARG A 11 -12.26 8.82 -9.55
C ARG A 11 -10.79 8.53 -9.84
N LEU A 12 -10.06 7.95 -8.89
CA LEU A 12 -8.69 7.49 -9.10
C LEU A 12 -8.63 6.47 -10.23
N THR A 13 -9.56 5.51 -10.25
CA THR A 13 -9.63 4.48 -11.30
C THR A 13 -9.86 5.06 -12.68
N LYS A 14 -10.73 6.07 -12.82
CA LYS A 14 -10.92 6.81 -14.07
C LYS A 14 -9.60 7.42 -14.56
N HIS A 15 -8.82 8.03 -13.68
CA HIS A 15 -7.53 8.63 -14.04
C HIS A 15 -6.44 7.58 -14.27
N MET A 16 -6.42 6.46 -13.54
CA MET A 16 -5.52 5.34 -13.84
C MET A 16 -5.71 4.86 -15.29
N ASN A 17 -6.96 4.69 -15.74
CA ASN A 17 -7.29 4.32 -17.13
C ASN A 17 -6.83 5.34 -18.18
N ARG A 18 -6.47 6.57 -17.77
CA ARG A 18 -5.92 7.59 -18.65
C ARG A 18 -4.39 7.55 -18.74
N TYR A 19 -3.74 7.16 -17.65
CA TYR A 19 -2.27 7.21 -17.51
C TYR A 19 -1.61 5.82 -17.47
N PHE A 20 -2.38 4.76 -17.70
CA PHE A 20 -1.93 3.38 -17.80
C PHE A 20 -2.60 2.69 -19.01
N PRO A 21 -1.92 1.75 -19.72
CA PRO A 21 -0.58 1.21 -19.47
C PRO A 21 0.56 2.19 -19.61
N VAL A 22 1.62 1.94 -18.84
CA VAL A 22 2.92 2.55 -19.07
C VAL A 22 3.59 1.82 -20.24
N GLU A 23 4.19 2.59 -21.15
CA GLU A 23 5.04 2.02 -22.18
C GLU A 23 6.37 1.53 -21.58
N TRP A 24 6.50 0.22 -21.47
CA TRP A 24 7.72 -0.46 -21.04
C TRP A 24 8.61 -0.77 -22.24
N THR A 25 9.92 -0.52 -22.12
CA THR A 25 10.88 -0.89 -23.17
C THR A 25 11.09 -2.40 -23.20
N GLU A 26 11.65 -2.92 -24.30
CA GLU A 26 12.05 -4.33 -24.39
C GLU A 26 13.06 -4.70 -23.28
N GLU A 27 13.97 -3.78 -22.95
CA GLU A 27 14.95 -3.98 -21.87
C GLU A 27 14.28 -4.04 -20.49
N GLU A 28 13.32 -3.16 -20.21
CA GLU A 28 12.55 -3.18 -18.96
C GLU A 28 11.72 -4.47 -18.83
N GLN A 29 11.10 -4.90 -19.91
CA GLN A 29 10.35 -6.16 -19.94
C GLN A 29 11.28 -7.38 -19.78
N ALA A 30 12.44 -7.38 -20.44
CA ALA A 30 13.41 -8.45 -20.28
C ALA A 30 13.96 -8.52 -18.85
N PHE A 31 14.22 -7.37 -18.23
CA PHE A 31 14.65 -7.29 -16.84
C PHE A 31 13.56 -7.75 -15.86
N ALA A 32 12.30 -7.37 -16.08
CA ALA A 32 11.18 -7.83 -15.27
C ALA A 32 11.02 -9.37 -15.34
N LYS A 33 11.15 -9.94 -16.55
CA LYS A 33 11.07 -11.39 -16.78
C LYS A 33 12.24 -12.15 -16.16
N SER A 34 13.46 -11.57 -16.18
CA SER A 34 14.61 -12.21 -15.53
C SER A 34 14.42 -12.29 -14.01
N ILE A 35 13.86 -11.24 -13.38
CA ILE A 35 13.49 -11.28 -11.95
C ILE A 35 12.47 -12.39 -11.68
N GLN A 36 11.39 -12.45 -12.47
CA GLN A 36 10.37 -13.49 -12.31
C GLN A 36 10.95 -14.90 -12.45
N LYS A 37 11.81 -15.11 -13.44
CA LYS A 37 12.51 -16.39 -13.66
C LYS A 37 13.35 -16.80 -12.44
N GLU A 38 14.18 -15.90 -11.93
CA GLU A 38 15.02 -16.17 -10.75
C GLU A 38 14.19 -16.45 -9.49
N MET A 39 12.99 -15.87 -9.40
CA MET A 39 12.05 -16.10 -8.31
C MET A 39 11.11 -17.30 -8.55
N GLY A 40 11.26 -18.04 -9.66
CA GLY A 40 10.40 -19.18 -10.01
C GLY A 40 8.93 -18.80 -10.27
N LYS A 41 8.69 -17.59 -10.79
CA LYS A 41 7.37 -17.04 -11.14
C LYS A 41 7.13 -17.08 -12.65
N PRO A 42 5.86 -17.04 -13.12
CA PRO A 42 5.56 -16.82 -14.54
C PRO A 42 6.26 -15.56 -15.08
N GLU A 43 6.87 -15.67 -16.26
CA GLU A 43 7.63 -14.60 -16.91
C GLU A 43 6.71 -13.63 -17.67
N ASP A 44 5.70 -13.10 -16.99
CA ASP A 44 4.69 -12.20 -17.56
C ASP A 44 5.25 -10.78 -17.84
N GLY A 45 6.34 -10.41 -17.18
CA GLY A 45 6.95 -9.08 -17.22
C GLY A 45 6.23 -8.05 -16.34
N MET A 46 6.29 -6.79 -16.77
CA MET A 46 5.57 -5.67 -16.16
C MET A 46 4.08 -5.71 -16.54
N SER A 47 3.20 -5.25 -15.64
CA SER A 47 1.76 -5.18 -15.91
C SER A 47 1.45 -4.26 -17.10
N VAL A 48 0.44 -4.63 -17.88
CA VAL A 48 -0.10 -3.87 -19.02
C VAL A 48 -1.60 -3.56 -18.88
N ASP A 49 -2.24 -4.07 -17.82
CA ASP A 49 -3.66 -3.83 -17.52
C ASP A 49 -3.86 -3.29 -16.09
N ILE A 50 -5.04 -2.74 -15.83
CA ILE A 50 -5.49 -2.26 -14.52
C ILE A 50 -6.49 -3.25 -13.94
N ASP A 51 -6.29 -3.64 -12.69
CA ASP A 51 -7.29 -4.42 -11.96
C ASP A 51 -8.53 -3.57 -11.63
N PRO A 52 -9.74 -4.16 -11.62
CA PRO A 52 -10.94 -3.46 -11.22
C PRO A 52 -10.83 -2.86 -9.82
N ASN A 53 -11.46 -1.70 -9.59
CA ASN A 53 -11.54 -1.09 -8.26
C ASN A 53 -12.12 -2.12 -7.26
N PRO A 54 -11.43 -2.45 -6.15
CA PRO A 54 -11.90 -3.41 -5.16
C PRO A 54 -13.14 -2.93 -4.36
N ARG A 55 -13.55 -1.66 -4.53
CA ARG A 55 -14.73 -1.03 -3.90
C ARG A 55 -14.90 -1.30 -2.39
N GLY A 56 -13.78 -1.32 -1.67
CA GLY A 56 -13.74 -1.54 -0.22
C GLY A 56 -13.42 -2.97 0.21
N ALA A 57 -13.02 -3.86 -0.71
CA ALA A 57 -12.40 -5.12 -0.32
C ALA A 57 -11.12 -4.85 0.49
N LEU A 58 -10.96 -5.57 1.60
CA LEU A 58 -9.78 -5.48 2.46
C LEU A 58 -8.61 -6.13 1.74
N MET A 59 -7.57 -5.35 1.46
CA MET A 59 -6.40 -5.81 0.69
C MET A 59 -5.28 -6.37 1.56
N GLY A 60 -5.38 -6.23 2.89
CA GLY A 60 -4.35 -6.69 3.82
C GLY A 60 -3.07 -5.85 3.69
N GLY A 61 -2.92 -4.87 4.58
CA GLY A 61 -1.73 -4.02 4.63
C GLY A 61 -1.61 -3.31 5.98
N SER A 62 -0.41 -2.86 6.31
CA SER A 62 -0.15 -2.04 7.50
C SER A 62 0.40 -0.69 7.05
N THR A 63 -0.36 0.37 7.32
CA THR A 63 -0.01 1.73 6.94
C THR A 63 -0.70 2.72 7.88
N GLU A 64 -0.01 3.82 8.20
CA GLU A 64 -0.56 4.95 8.96
C GLU A 64 -1.71 5.67 8.24
N VAL A 65 -1.82 5.49 6.91
CA VAL A 65 -2.96 6.00 6.12
C VAL A 65 -4.28 5.38 6.61
N GLY A 66 -4.22 4.20 7.24
CA GLY A 66 -5.36 3.61 7.94
C GLY A 66 -5.96 4.59 8.95
N ASP A 67 -5.16 5.13 9.87
CA ASP A 67 -5.62 6.10 10.88
C ASP A 67 -6.16 7.39 10.26
N VAL A 68 -5.48 7.91 9.24
CA VAL A 68 -5.91 9.11 8.50
C VAL A 68 -7.28 8.91 7.86
N SER A 69 -7.52 7.73 7.28
CA SER A 69 -8.78 7.40 6.60
C SER A 69 -10.01 7.38 7.51
N TRP A 70 -9.82 7.24 8.83
CA TRP A 70 -10.91 7.37 9.82
C TRP A 70 -11.17 8.81 10.26
N SER A 71 -10.29 9.74 9.90
CA SER A 71 -10.39 11.16 10.26
C SER A 71 -10.89 12.02 9.10
N VAL A 72 -10.54 11.67 7.86
CA VAL A 72 -10.94 12.42 6.65
C VAL A 72 -11.19 11.47 5.47
N PRO A 73 -12.05 11.85 4.50
CA PRO A 73 -12.19 11.12 3.24
C PRO A 73 -10.82 10.88 2.61
N THR A 74 -10.48 9.61 2.40
CA THR A 74 -9.15 9.21 1.95
C THR A 74 -9.28 8.20 0.82
N GLY A 75 -8.42 8.33 -0.19
CA GLY A 75 -8.29 7.37 -1.27
C GLY A 75 -6.83 7.27 -1.70
N GLY A 76 -6.49 6.14 -2.31
CA GLY A 76 -5.15 5.86 -2.79
C GLY A 76 -5.19 4.79 -3.89
N MET A 77 -4.03 4.48 -4.45
CA MET A 77 -3.91 3.50 -5.51
C MET A 77 -2.57 2.77 -5.40
N VAL A 78 -2.52 1.59 -6.00
CA VAL A 78 -1.27 0.87 -6.27
C VAL A 78 -0.97 1.04 -7.75
N PHE A 79 0.28 1.37 -8.07
CA PHE A 79 0.74 1.57 -9.45
C PHE A 79 1.91 0.63 -9.74
N ALA A 80 1.97 0.07 -10.95
CA ALA A 80 2.97 -0.92 -11.31
C ALA A 80 4.39 -0.33 -11.34
N ALA A 81 5.21 -0.67 -10.34
CA ALA A 81 6.61 -0.26 -10.20
C ALA A 81 7.60 -1.43 -10.08
N TRP A 82 7.10 -2.67 -10.19
CA TRP A 82 7.86 -3.92 -10.21
C TRP A 82 7.08 -5.00 -11.00
N PRO A 83 7.67 -6.17 -11.31
CA PRO A 83 7.07 -7.17 -12.18
C PRO A 83 5.76 -7.75 -11.62
N HIS A 84 4.85 -8.12 -12.51
CA HIS A 84 3.58 -8.74 -12.14
C HIS A 84 3.80 -10.04 -11.35
N GLY A 85 2.96 -10.29 -10.34
CA GLY A 85 3.05 -11.49 -9.51
C GLY A 85 4.24 -11.55 -8.54
N VAL A 86 5.10 -10.54 -8.49
CA VAL A 86 6.15 -10.40 -7.47
C VAL A 86 5.56 -9.72 -6.24
N ALA A 87 5.70 -10.38 -5.08
CA ALA A 87 5.16 -9.90 -3.81
C ALA A 87 5.97 -8.69 -3.29
N PRO A 88 5.32 -7.73 -2.61
CA PRO A 88 6.02 -6.64 -1.94
C PRO A 88 7.00 -7.16 -0.88
N HIS A 89 7.95 -6.32 -0.47
CA HIS A 89 9.03 -6.66 0.48
C HIS A 89 10.00 -7.75 -0.02
N THR A 90 10.15 -7.90 -1.33
CA THR A 90 11.14 -8.80 -1.93
C THR A 90 12.22 -8.03 -2.68
N TRP A 91 13.38 -8.68 -2.88
CA TRP A 91 14.50 -8.08 -3.59
C TRP A 91 14.15 -7.69 -5.04
N GLY A 92 13.23 -8.44 -5.68
CA GLY A 92 12.75 -8.17 -7.03
C GLY A 92 12.08 -6.80 -7.14
N CYS A 93 11.32 -6.37 -6.12
CA CYS A 93 10.79 -5.02 -6.07
C CYS A 93 11.90 -3.98 -5.98
N THR A 94 12.84 -4.15 -5.04
CA THR A 94 13.94 -3.17 -4.84
C THR A 94 14.85 -3.01 -6.05
N ALA A 95 15.00 -4.06 -6.86
CA ALA A 95 15.78 -4.02 -8.10
C ALA A 95 15.16 -3.09 -9.17
N CYS A 96 13.83 -2.90 -9.16
CA CYS A 96 13.11 -2.09 -10.14
C CYS A 96 12.94 -0.61 -9.72
N HIS A 97 12.83 -0.33 -8.42
CA HIS A 97 12.48 1.01 -7.93
C HIS A 97 13.51 2.09 -8.27
N GLY A 98 14.80 1.76 -8.28
CA GLY A 98 15.90 2.70 -8.53
C GLY A 98 16.23 2.94 -10.01
N MET A 99 15.45 2.39 -10.93
CA MET A 99 15.68 2.47 -12.37
C MET A 99 14.47 3.03 -13.12
N SER A 100 14.51 2.97 -14.46
CA SER A 100 13.49 3.55 -15.32
C SER A 100 12.08 3.00 -15.06
N ILE A 101 11.93 1.74 -14.64
CA ILE A 101 10.65 1.15 -14.23
C ILE A 101 10.02 1.98 -13.10
N GLY A 102 10.73 2.14 -11.97
CA GLY A 102 10.27 2.93 -10.84
C GLY A 102 10.04 4.40 -11.19
N HIS A 103 10.94 5.00 -11.99
CA HIS A 103 10.80 6.39 -12.41
C HIS A 103 9.57 6.65 -13.29
N LYS A 104 9.28 5.77 -14.25
CA LYS A 104 8.07 5.89 -15.08
C LYS A 104 6.82 5.70 -14.25
N ALA A 105 6.82 4.72 -13.35
CA ALA A 105 5.71 4.44 -12.46
C ALA A 105 5.37 5.64 -11.58
N VAL A 106 6.36 6.27 -10.92
CA VAL A 106 6.11 7.42 -10.03
C VAL A 106 5.58 8.64 -10.79
N ILE A 107 6.06 8.89 -12.02
CA ILE A 107 5.56 10.00 -12.85
C ILE A 107 4.08 9.79 -13.21
N GLN A 108 3.71 8.61 -13.68
CA GLN A 108 2.31 8.34 -14.04
C GLN A 108 1.40 8.30 -12.82
N ALA A 109 1.87 7.72 -11.71
CA ALA A 109 1.16 7.78 -10.45
C ALA A 109 0.91 9.22 -9.99
N THR A 110 1.91 10.10 -10.14
CA THR A 110 1.78 11.52 -9.81
C THR A 110 0.71 12.21 -10.66
N HIS A 111 0.63 11.91 -11.96
CA HIS A 111 -0.44 12.45 -12.82
C HIS A 111 -1.83 12.04 -12.36
N VAL A 112 -2.02 10.76 -12.01
CA VAL A 112 -3.31 10.25 -11.50
C VAL A 112 -3.71 10.97 -10.21
N LEU A 113 -2.78 11.09 -9.25
CA LEU A 113 -3.04 11.79 -7.99
C LEU A 113 -3.35 13.27 -8.21
N ALA A 114 -2.56 13.96 -9.05
CA ALA A 114 -2.74 15.38 -9.34
C ALA A 114 -4.07 15.66 -10.04
N ALA A 115 -4.43 14.85 -11.04
CA ALA A 115 -5.71 14.97 -11.73
C ALA A 115 -6.90 14.68 -10.80
N SER A 116 -6.78 13.68 -9.92
CA SER A 116 -7.83 13.38 -8.94
C SER A 116 -8.00 14.48 -7.89
N ALA A 117 -6.90 15.06 -7.42
CA ALA A 117 -6.91 16.20 -6.52
C ALA A 117 -7.55 17.43 -7.17
N LEU A 118 -7.22 17.70 -8.45
CA LEU A 118 -7.83 18.78 -9.21
C LEU A 118 -9.35 18.60 -9.34
N ASP A 119 -9.81 17.40 -9.65
CA ASP A 119 -11.24 17.10 -9.72
C ASP A 119 -11.92 17.36 -8.36
N LEU A 120 -11.33 16.90 -7.25
CA LEU A 120 -11.86 17.17 -5.90
C LEU A 120 -11.90 18.67 -5.54
N MET A 121 -10.94 19.47 -6.06
CA MET A 121 -10.89 20.91 -5.82
C MET A 121 -11.86 21.71 -6.71
N THR A 122 -12.22 21.19 -7.88
CA THR A 122 -12.96 21.92 -8.91
C THR A 122 -14.37 21.39 -9.19
N GLU A 123 -14.70 20.18 -8.72
CA GLU A 123 -16.03 19.56 -8.82
C GLU A 123 -16.69 19.50 -7.42
N PRO A 124 -17.48 20.51 -7.00
CA PRO A 124 -18.04 20.57 -5.64
C PRO A 124 -18.93 19.39 -5.27
N GLU A 125 -19.68 18.84 -6.23
CA GLU A 125 -20.54 17.68 -5.99
C GLU A 125 -19.72 16.41 -5.72
N LEU A 126 -18.58 16.20 -6.39
CA LEU A 126 -17.68 15.08 -6.12
C LEU A 126 -17.16 15.12 -4.68
N LEU A 127 -16.74 16.30 -4.21
CA LEU A 127 -16.26 16.48 -2.84
C LEU A 127 -17.38 16.22 -1.81
N LYS A 128 -18.60 16.68 -2.11
CA LYS A 128 -19.78 16.46 -1.27
C LYS A 128 -20.17 14.98 -1.20
N GLU A 129 -20.14 14.26 -2.32
CA GLU A 129 -20.39 12.82 -2.38
C GLU A 129 -19.34 12.04 -1.60
N ALA A 130 -18.05 12.37 -1.77
CA ALA A 130 -16.97 11.74 -1.02
C ALA A 130 -17.12 11.97 0.49
N ARG A 131 -17.55 13.17 0.90
CA ARG A 131 -17.83 13.47 2.31
C ARG A 131 -19.04 12.71 2.84
N ALA A 132 -20.12 12.63 2.06
CA ALA A 132 -21.32 11.91 2.45
C ALA A 132 -21.05 10.42 2.68
N GLU A 133 -20.30 9.76 1.79
CA GLU A 133 -19.90 8.35 1.98
C GLU A 133 -19.03 8.17 3.24
N PHE A 134 -18.10 9.09 3.51
CA PHE A 134 -17.29 9.04 4.72
C PHE A 134 -18.12 9.18 6.00
N ASP A 135 -19.06 10.13 6.04
CA ASP A 135 -19.94 10.33 7.19
C ASP A 135 -20.85 9.10 7.40
N GLU A 136 -21.33 8.47 6.33
CA GLU A 136 -22.09 7.21 6.38
C GLU A 136 -21.25 6.07 6.98
N ARG A 137 -20.03 5.85 6.47
CA ARG A 137 -19.16 4.75 6.90
C ARG A 137 -18.67 4.88 8.34
N THR A 138 -18.38 6.11 8.79
CA THR A 138 -17.99 6.37 10.17
C THR A 138 -19.19 6.38 11.12
N GLY A 139 -20.41 6.59 10.62
CA GLY A 139 -21.59 6.82 11.43
C GLY A 139 -21.43 8.02 12.37
N GLY A 140 -20.61 9.00 11.98
CA GLY A 140 -20.26 10.18 12.78
C GLY A 140 -19.39 9.89 14.01
N LYS A 141 -18.86 8.68 14.17
CA LYS A 141 -17.99 8.33 15.29
C LYS A 141 -16.57 8.85 15.06
N PRO A 142 -15.97 9.57 16.03
CA PRO A 142 -14.59 10.01 15.90
C PRO A 142 -13.63 8.82 15.97
N TYR A 143 -12.52 8.93 15.23
CA TYR A 143 -11.42 7.97 15.33
C TYR A 143 -10.81 7.97 16.74
N LYS A 144 -10.45 6.79 17.25
CA LYS A 144 -9.65 6.62 18.47
C LYS A 144 -8.46 5.70 18.15
N SER A 145 -7.25 6.21 18.34
CA SER A 145 -6.03 5.44 18.09
C SER A 145 -5.92 4.24 19.02
N LEU A 146 -5.39 3.13 18.49
CA LEU A 146 -5.09 1.94 19.28
C LEU A 146 -3.94 2.19 20.27
N ASN A 147 -3.09 3.18 20.00
CA ASN A 147 -1.98 3.56 20.87
C ASN A 147 -2.42 4.31 22.15
N VAL A 148 -3.69 4.73 22.24
CA VAL A 148 -4.25 5.38 23.43
C VAL A 148 -5.19 4.46 24.22
N LEU A 149 -5.13 3.16 23.96
CA LEU A 149 -5.85 2.15 24.74
C LEU A 149 -5.02 1.74 25.96
N ASP A 150 -5.70 1.46 27.06
CA ASP A 150 -5.06 1.01 28.31
C ASP A 150 -4.41 -0.37 28.18
N ALA A 151 -4.83 -1.16 27.19
CA ALA A 151 -4.29 -2.46 26.84
C ALA A 151 -4.30 -2.64 25.31
N PRO A 152 -3.41 -3.48 24.75
CA PRO A 152 -3.43 -3.79 23.34
C PRO A 152 -4.79 -4.38 22.95
N PRO A 153 -5.37 -3.98 21.80
CA PRO A 153 -6.68 -4.45 21.37
C PRO A 153 -6.70 -5.96 21.07
N GLY A 154 -5.54 -6.56 20.79
CA GLY A 154 -5.36 -8.01 20.62
C GLY A 154 -5.21 -8.78 21.95
N GLY A 155 -5.29 -8.11 23.09
CA GLY A 155 -4.94 -8.67 24.40
C GLY A 155 -3.44 -8.58 24.70
N MET A 156 -3.09 -8.89 25.94
CA MET A 156 -1.69 -9.05 26.33
C MET A 156 -1.19 -10.41 25.81
N MET A 157 0.07 -10.46 25.36
CA MET A 157 0.74 -11.74 25.13
C MET A 157 0.75 -12.55 26.43
N ASP A 158 0.49 -13.85 26.33
CA ASP A 158 0.70 -14.76 27.45
C ASP A 158 2.20 -14.97 27.72
N ASP A 159 2.51 -15.57 28.87
CA ASP A 159 3.89 -15.77 29.31
C ASP A 159 4.68 -16.67 28.35
N GLU A 160 4.00 -17.61 27.67
CA GLU A 160 4.59 -18.52 26.70
C GLU A 160 5.00 -17.78 25.42
N ALA A 161 4.07 -17.03 24.81
CA ALA A 161 4.36 -16.20 23.66
C ALA A 161 5.46 -15.18 24.00
N ARG A 162 5.42 -14.55 25.18
CA ARG A 162 6.46 -13.61 25.59
C ARG A 162 7.84 -14.28 25.67
N HIS A 163 7.92 -15.46 26.28
CA HIS A 163 9.16 -16.23 26.36
C HIS A 163 9.73 -16.58 24.98
N ASP A 164 8.87 -16.99 24.04
CA ASP A 164 9.30 -17.32 22.68
C ASP A 164 9.88 -16.11 21.94
N TYR A 165 9.25 -14.94 22.09
CA TYR A 165 9.77 -13.70 21.52
C TYR A 165 11.11 -13.30 22.15
N GLU A 166 11.26 -13.41 23.47
CA GLU A 166 12.52 -13.14 24.17
C GLU A 166 13.62 -14.10 23.72
N CYS A 167 13.31 -15.39 23.57
CA CYS A 167 14.25 -16.38 23.02
C CYS A 167 14.72 -16.03 21.61
N CYS A 168 13.80 -15.59 20.73
CA CYS A 168 14.16 -15.17 19.37
C CYS A 168 15.08 -13.94 19.38
N ILE A 169 14.80 -12.96 20.25
CA ILE A 169 15.63 -11.76 20.39
C ILE A 169 17.02 -12.13 20.92
N HIS A 170 17.12 -12.94 21.98
CA HIS A 170 18.40 -13.36 22.52
C HIS A 170 19.22 -14.19 21.53
N GLY A 171 18.58 -15.11 20.80
CA GLY A 171 19.26 -15.88 19.75
C GLY A 171 19.80 -14.99 18.62
N ALA A 172 19.04 -13.98 18.21
CA ALA A 172 19.51 -13.00 17.23
C ALA A 172 20.66 -12.15 17.79
N MET A 173 20.54 -11.66 19.03
CA MET A 173 21.58 -10.87 19.68
C MET A 173 22.89 -11.67 19.83
N GLU A 174 22.82 -12.94 20.22
CA GLU A 174 23.98 -13.84 20.28
C GLU A 174 24.61 -14.02 18.88
N HIS A 175 23.79 -14.29 17.86
CA HIS A 175 24.27 -14.45 16.48
C HIS A 175 25.01 -13.21 15.97
N PHE A 176 24.54 -12.01 16.32
CA PHE A 176 25.14 -10.74 15.91
C PHE A 176 26.15 -10.18 16.92
N GLY A 177 26.44 -10.88 18.02
CA GLY A 177 27.37 -10.43 19.06
C GLY A 177 26.94 -9.15 19.80
N ILE A 178 25.64 -8.85 19.84
CA ILE A 178 25.08 -7.68 20.52
C ILE A 178 25.00 -7.99 22.02
N LYS A 179 25.73 -7.24 22.83
CA LYS A 179 25.64 -7.35 24.30
C LYS A 179 24.38 -6.64 24.78
N GLU A 180 23.64 -7.26 25.69
CA GLU A 180 22.55 -6.57 26.38
C GLU A 180 23.07 -5.33 27.10
N HIS A 181 22.41 -4.20 26.87
CA HIS A 181 22.58 -3.03 27.72
C HIS A 181 21.74 -3.23 28.97
N VAL A 182 22.41 -3.67 30.04
CA VAL A 182 21.82 -3.69 31.39
C VAL A 182 21.78 -2.24 31.87
N GLY A 183 20.61 -1.62 31.77
CA GLY A 183 20.30 -0.30 32.33
C GLY A 183 19.56 -0.41 33.65
#